data_AF-A0A964PSW8-F1
#
_entry.id   AF-A0A964PSW8-F1
#
_cell.length_a   1.000
_cell.length_b   1.000
_cell.length_c   1.000
_cell.angle_alpha   90.00
_cell.angle_beta   90.00
_cell.angle_gamma   90.00
#
_symmetry.space_group_name_H-M   'P 1'
#
loop_
_entity.id
_entity.type
_entity.pdbx_description
1 polymer ?
#
loop_
_entity_poly.entity_id
_entity_poly.type
_entity_poly.pdbx_seq_one_letter_code
_entity_poly.pdbx_strand_id
1 'polypeptide(L)'
;MPRSCASPVTACRPGSPPHDTPVLWNRGDVGREAITKDPADRGRFRAPSLRDIALTAPYMHDGSVRTLEEVVAFYDRGANANPLLDHRIRPLSLTEGERADLIAFLESLTGRPN
;
A
#
# COMPACT_ATOMS: atom_id res chain seq x y z
N MET A 1 -19.12 51.06 10.24
CA MET A 1 -18.82 50.70 8.84
C MET A 1 -18.78 49.18 8.74
N PRO A 2 -19.80 48.52 8.15
CA PRO A 2 -19.85 47.07 8.05
C PRO A 2 -19.00 46.57 6.88
N ARG A 3 -18.12 45.60 7.14
CA ARG A 3 -17.33 44.92 6.10
C ARG A 3 -18.22 43.88 5.41
N SER A 4 -18.44 44.15 4.12
CA SER A 4 -18.94 43.23 3.13
C SER A 4 -18.03 41.99 3.02
N CYS A 5 -18.60 40.81 3.18
CA CYS A 5 -18.04 39.56 2.66
C CYS A 5 -19.16 38.87 1.87
N ALA A 6 -19.11 39.02 0.55
CA ALA A 6 -19.92 38.28 -0.40
C ALA A 6 -19.25 36.94 -0.70
N SER A 7 -19.97 35.83 -0.49
CA SER A 7 -19.99 34.59 -1.30
C SER A 7 -20.33 33.37 -0.43
N PRO A 8 -21.41 32.61 -0.73
CA PRO A 8 -21.63 31.31 -0.13
C PRO A 8 -20.96 30.23 -0.98
N VAL A 9 -20.52 29.15 -0.32
CA VAL A 9 -20.07 27.89 -0.93
C VAL A 9 -18.62 27.88 -1.43
N THR A 10 -17.68 27.83 -0.49
CA THR A 10 -16.52 26.95 -0.62
C THR A 10 -16.32 26.31 0.74
N ALA A 11 -16.87 25.12 0.92
CA ALA A 11 -16.53 24.30 2.07
C ALA A 11 -15.02 24.02 2.02
N CYS A 12 -14.28 24.57 2.99
CA CYS A 12 -12.92 24.16 3.27
C CYS A 12 -12.89 22.64 3.40
N ARG A 13 -12.25 21.95 2.45
CA ARG A 13 -11.93 20.52 2.58
C ARG A 13 -11.06 20.36 3.83
N PRO A 14 -11.42 19.48 4.78
CA PRO A 14 -10.53 19.21 5.91
C PRO A 14 -9.22 18.63 5.35
N GLY A 15 -8.12 19.20 5.82
CA GLY A 15 -6.77 18.83 5.42
C GLY A 15 -6.49 17.34 5.58
N SER A 16 -5.62 16.84 4.73
CA SER A 16 -5.05 15.50 4.79
C SER A 16 -4.63 15.15 6.21
N PRO A 17 -4.96 13.94 6.71
CA PRO A 17 -4.55 13.55 8.05
C PRO A 17 -3.01 13.50 8.14
N PRO A 18 -2.43 13.91 9.27
CA PRO A 18 -0.99 13.81 9.51
C PRO A 18 -0.55 12.34 9.45
N HIS A 19 0.66 12.12 8.93
CA HIS A 19 1.28 10.81 8.69
C HIS A 19 1.62 9.99 9.95
N ASP A 20 1.07 10.37 11.11
CA ASP A 20 1.36 9.80 12.42
C ASP A 20 0.15 9.05 13.04
N THR A 21 -0.80 8.61 12.22
CA THR A 21 -1.82 7.68 12.68
C THR A 21 -1.20 6.29 12.86
N PRO A 22 -1.35 5.63 14.02
CA PRO A 22 -1.02 4.22 14.13
C PRO A 22 -1.86 3.50 13.08
N VAL A 23 -1.18 2.84 12.13
CA VAL A 23 -1.77 2.07 11.04
C VAL A 23 -2.99 1.32 11.56
N LEU A 24 -4.17 1.85 11.25
CA LEU A 24 -5.42 1.21 11.55
C LEU A 24 -5.46 0.00 10.64
N TRP A 25 -5.03 -1.16 11.16
CA TRP A 25 -5.41 -2.44 10.61
C TRP A 25 -6.89 -2.33 10.28
N ASN A 26 -7.24 -2.38 9.00
CA ASN A 26 -8.64 -2.40 8.59
C ASN A 26 -9.23 -3.70 9.17
N ARG A 27 -9.78 -3.60 10.39
CA ARG A 27 -10.18 -4.72 11.27
C ARG A 27 -11.23 -5.65 10.68
N GLY A 28 -11.68 -5.40 9.46
CA GLY A 28 -12.68 -6.19 8.75
C GLY A 28 -12.22 -6.92 7.49
N ASP A 29 -11.01 -6.68 6.94
CA ASP A 29 -10.60 -7.43 5.74
C ASP A 29 -9.99 -8.79 6.13
N VAL A 30 -10.84 -9.81 6.10
CA VAL A 30 -10.44 -11.19 6.37
C VAL A 30 -9.75 -11.85 5.17
N GLY A 31 -9.66 -11.16 4.02
CA GLY A 31 -9.07 -11.67 2.80
C GLY A 31 -9.83 -12.90 2.27
N ARG A 32 -9.09 -13.93 1.85
CA ARG A 32 -9.62 -15.16 1.25
C ARG A 32 -10.61 -15.92 2.14
N GLU A 33 -10.51 -15.82 3.46
CA GLU A 33 -11.43 -16.44 4.43
C GLU A 33 -12.91 -16.07 4.14
N ALA A 34 -13.19 -14.85 3.67
CA ALA A 34 -14.55 -14.43 3.32
C ALA A 34 -15.22 -15.35 2.28
N ILE A 35 -14.42 -15.98 1.43
CA ILE A 35 -14.89 -16.87 0.35
C ILE A 35 -14.81 -18.33 0.79
N THR A 36 -13.68 -18.76 1.33
CA THR A 36 -13.44 -20.18 1.66
C THR A 36 -14.06 -20.61 2.98
N LYS A 37 -14.34 -19.66 3.88
CA LYS A 37 -14.79 -19.88 5.27
C LYS A 37 -13.81 -20.71 6.11
N ASP A 38 -12.56 -20.82 5.66
CA ASP A 38 -11.49 -21.49 6.39
C ASP A 38 -10.66 -20.45 7.16
N PRO A 39 -10.56 -20.54 8.50
CA PRO A 39 -9.75 -19.61 9.28
C PRO A 39 -8.25 -19.64 8.94
N ALA A 40 -7.75 -20.72 8.33
CA ALA A 40 -6.38 -20.79 7.84
C ALA A 40 -6.11 -19.87 6.64
N ASP A 41 -7.16 -19.45 5.92
CA ASP A 41 -7.09 -18.55 4.77
C ASP A 41 -7.17 -17.06 5.15
N ARG A 42 -7.27 -16.76 6.44
CA ARG A 42 -7.40 -15.40 6.94
C ARG A 42 -6.18 -14.55 6.60
N GLY A 43 -6.42 -13.35 6.07
CA GLY A 43 -5.36 -12.42 5.67
C GLY A 43 -4.57 -12.84 4.43
N ARG A 44 -5.01 -13.89 3.72
CA ARG A 44 -4.44 -14.24 2.41
C ARG A 44 -5.10 -13.40 1.33
N PHE A 45 -4.28 -12.67 0.58
CA PHE A 45 -4.72 -11.88 -0.56
C PHE A 45 -4.21 -12.49 -1.87
N ARG A 46 -4.94 -12.22 -2.96
CA ARG A 46 -4.47 -12.56 -4.30
C ARG A 46 -3.27 -11.67 -4.64
N ALA A 47 -2.20 -12.28 -5.16
CA ALA A 47 -1.08 -11.52 -5.71
C ALA A 47 -1.57 -10.68 -6.91
N PRO A 48 -1.46 -9.34 -6.88
CA PRO A 48 -1.85 -8.51 -8.01
C PRO A 48 -0.88 -8.67 -9.19
N SER A 49 -1.30 -8.27 -10.38
CA SER A 49 -0.39 -8.17 -11.52
C SER A 49 0.59 -7.04 -11.31
N LEU A 50 1.86 -7.24 -11.68
CA LEU A 50 2.90 -6.21 -11.61
C LEU A 50 2.98 -5.32 -12.87
N ARG A 51 2.10 -5.55 -13.85
CA ARG A 51 2.04 -4.73 -15.07
C ARG A 51 1.48 -3.36 -14.74
N ASP A 52 2.12 -2.31 -15.25
CA ASP A 52 1.75 -0.92 -15.02
C ASP A 52 1.76 -0.47 -13.55
N ILE A 53 2.51 -1.19 -12.69
CA ILE A 53 2.45 -1.00 -11.24
C ILE A 53 2.85 0.40 -10.79
N ALA A 54 3.81 1.05 -11.46
CA ALA A 54 4.22 2.40 -11.08
C ALA A 54 3.12 3.47 -11.25
N LEU A 55 2.03 3.14 -11.96
CA LEU A 55 0.89 4.05 -12.19
C LEU A 55 -0.31 3.77 -11.26
N THR A 56 -0.27 2.69 -10.46
CA THR A 56 -1.43 2.23 -9.68
C THR A 56 -1.33 2.55 -8.19
N ALA A 57 -0.51 3.53 -7.80
CA ALA A 57 -0.47 3.97 -6.42
C ALA A 57 -1.87 4.43 -5.93
N PRO A 58 -2.26 4.17 -4.67
CA PRO A 58 -1.48 3.57 -3.57
C PRO A 58 -1.42 2.02 -3.59
N TYR A 59 -0.41 1.47 -2.90
CA TYR A 59 -0.05 0.05 -2.88
C TYR A 59 -0.54 -0.67 -1.62
N MET A 60 -0.42 -2.01 -1.62
CA MET A 60 -1.02 -2.96 -0.66
C MET A 60 -2.54 -3.13 -0.86
N HIS A 61 -3.13 -4.09 -0.14
CA HIS A 61 -4.56 -4.39 -0.22
C HIS A 61 -5.45 -3.30 0.38
N ASP A 62 -4.87 -2.48 1.27
CA ASP A 62 -5.53 -1.40 2.00
C ASP A 62 -5.12 0.01 1.52
N GLY A 63 -4.20 0.10 0.55
CA GLY A 63 -3.66 1.38 0.08
C GLY A 63 -2.79 2.10 1.11
N SER A 64 -2.25 1.39 2.11
CA SER A 64 -1.45 1.99 3.20
C SER A 64 -0.10 2.54 2.76
N VAL A 65 0.43 2.04 1.64
CA VAL A 65 1.78 2.35 1.17
C VAL A 65 1.72 3.23 -0.07
N ARG A 66 2.51 4.31 -0.12
CA ARG A 66 2.40 5.30 -1.20
C ARG A 66 3.41 5.11 -2.33
N THR A 67 4.54 4.50 -2.04
CA THR A 67 5.69 4.45 -2.95
C THR A 67 6.18 3.01 -3.15
N LEU A 68 6.82 2.72 -4.28
CA LEU A 68 7.35 1.38 -4.56
C LEU A 68 8.53 1.05 -3.64
N GLU A 69 9.30 2.06 -3.28
CA GLU A 69 10.41 2.00 -2.33
C GLU A 69 9.95 1.44 -0.98
N GLU A 70 8.85 1.96 -0.45
CA GLU A 70 8.26 1.51 0.81
C GLU A 70 7.75 0.06 0.71
N VAL A 71 7.20 -0.34 -0.45
CA VAL A 71 6.79 -1.73 -0.71
C VAL A 71 8.00 -2.66 -0.67
N VAL A 72 9.08 -2.31 -1.37
CA VAL A 72 10.31 -3.12 -1.38
C VAL A 72 10.94 -3.16 0.01
N ALA A 73 10.94 -2.05 0.75
CA ALA A 73 11.39 -2.00 2.15
C ALA A 73 10.54 -2.87 3.08
N PHE A 74 9.23 -2.95 2.83
CA PHE A 74 8.33 -3.82 3.58
C PHE A 74 8.65 -5.31 3.40
N TYR A 75 8.92 -5.74 2.17
CA TYR A 75 9.27 -7.13 1.91
C TYR A 75 10.70 -7.47 2.33
N ASP A 76 11.64 -6.53 2.17
CA ASP A 76 13.04 -6.73 2.55
C ASP A 76 13.22 -6.98 4.06
N ARG A 77 12.41 -6.32 4.90
CA ARG A 77 12.40 -6.57 6.36
C ARG A 77 11.64 -7.84 6.79
N GLY A 78 11.02 -8.56 5.86
CA GLY A 78 10.24 -9.76 6.16
C GLY A 78 8.78 -9.49 6.59
N ALA A 79 8.18 -8.40 6.12
CA ALA A 79 6.80 -7.99 6.45
C ALA A 79 6.54 -7.81 7.96
N ASN A 80 5.27 -7.73 8.36
CA ASN A 80 4.88 -7.72 9.77
C ASN A 80 4.66 -9.15 10.25
N ALA A 81 5.40 -9.55 11.28
CA ALA A 81 5.28 -10.86 11.88
C ALA A 81 3.84 -11.12 12.35
N ASN A 82 3.23 -12.19 11.86
CA ASN A 82 1.92 -12.63 12.28
C ASN A 82 1.84 -14.18 12.26
N PRO A 83 0.92 -14.81 13.02
CA PRO A 83 0.83 -16.27 13.11
C PRO A 83 0.48 -16.98 11.80
N LEU A 84 -0.10 -16.26 10.84
CA LEU A 84 -0.55 -16.76 9.53
C LEU A 84 0.42 -16.34 8.41
N LEU A 85 1.59 -15.84 8.77
CA LEU A 85 2.55 -15.31 7.81
C LEU A 85 3.14 -16.48 7.03
N ASP A 86 3.14 -16.36 5.71
CA ASP A 86 3.72 -17.38 4.85
C ASP A 86 5.22 -17.52 5.15
N HIS A 87 5.67 -18.76 5.39
CA HIS A 87 7.06 -19.06 5.74
C HIS A 87 8.09 -18.63 4.69
N ARG A 88 7.66 -18.30 3.47
CA ARG A 88 8.51 -17.80 2.39
C ARG A 88 8.82 -16.32 2.54
N ILE A 89 8.01 -15.58 3.29
CA ILE A 89 8.27 -14.17 3.61
C ILE A 89 9.30 -14.13 4.73
N ARG A 90 10.52 -13.77 4.36
CA ARG A 90 11.67 -13.68 5.25
C ARG A 90 12.45 -12.41 4.92
N PRO A 91 13.24 -11.89 5.86
CA PRO A 91 14.16 -10.80 5.56
C PRO A 91 15.08 -11.19 4.40
N LEU A 92 15.18 -10.32 3.40
CA LEU A 92 15.98 -10.56 2.19
C LEU A 92 17.39 -9.97 2.33
N SER A 93 17.56 -8.97 3.20
CA SER A 93 18.82 -8.27 3.45
C SER A 93 19.41 -7.69 2.15
N LEU A 94 18.57 -7.08 1.33
CA LEU A 94 18.97 -6.46 0.06
C LEU A 94 19.88 -5.27 0.30
N THR A 95 20.91 -5.15 -0.53
CA THR A 95 21.73 -3.95 -0.61
C THR A 95 20.94 -2.78 -1.20
N GLU A 96 21.43 -1.56 -0.99
CA GLU A 96 20.83 -0.36 -1.58
C GLU A 96 20.81 -0.42 -3.12
N GLY A 97 21.88 -0.96 -3.73
CA GLY A 97 21.97 -1.16 -5.17
C GLY A 97 20.91 -2.15 -5.70
N GLU A 98 20.79 -3.32 -5.06
CA GLU A 98 19.78 -4.31 -5.44
C GLU A 98 18.35 -3.78 -5.28
N ARG A 99 18.11 -2.95 -4.26
CA ARG A 99 16.82 -2.28 -4.07
C ARG A 99 16.52 -1.33 -5.22
N ALA A 100 17.50 -0.52 -5.62
CA ALA A 100 17.35 0.41 -6.75
C ALA A 100 17.11 -0.33 -8.08
N ASP A 101 17.85 -1.41 -8.32
CA ASP A 101 17.68 -2.26 -9.51
C ASP A 101 16.28 -2.90 -9.56
N LEU A 102 15.76 -3.36 -8.42
CA LEU A 102 14.41 -3.89 -8.32
C LEU A 102 13.35 -2.83 -8.60
N ILE A 103 13.51 -1.60 -8.09
CA ILE A 103 12.59 -0.51 -8.38
C ILE A 103 12.62 -0.16 -9.86
N ALA A 104 13.80 0.01 -10.45
CA ALA A 104 13.96 0.27 -11.87
C ALA A 104 13.35 -0.84 -12.74
N PHE A 105 13.48 -2.10 -12.32
CA PHE A 105 12.82 -3.22 -12.97
C PHE A 105 11.29 -3.13 -12.88
N LEU A 106 10.73 -2.83 -11.70
CA LEU A 106 9.28 -2.67 -11.53
C LEU A 106 8.72 -1.49 -12.35
N GLU A 107 9.46 -0.38 -12.42
CA GLU A 107 9.12 0.74 -13.28
C GLU A 107 9.14 0.36 -14.77
N SER A 108 10.10 -0.48 -15.19
CA SER A 108 10.18 -0.97 -16.57
C SER A 108 8.97 -1.81 -17.00
N LEU A 109 8.16 -2.30 -16.06
CA LEU A 109 6.90 -3.02 -16.33
C LEU A 109 5.73 -2.09 -16.66
N THR A 110 5.95 -0.77 -16.68
CA THR A 110 4.99 0.18 -17.23
C THR A 110 5.07 0.23 -18.75
N GLY A 111 3.94 -0.02 -19.39
CA GLY A 111 3.77 0.19 -20.82
C GLY A 111 3.74 1.68 -21.15
N ARG A 112 4.10 2.01 -22.40
CA ARG A 112 3.76 3.33 -22.94
C ARG A 112 2.23 3.47 -22.97
N PRO A 113 1.67 4.62 -22.52
CA PRO A 113 0.27 4.90 -22.74
C PRO A 113 0.03 4.94 -24.26
N ASN A 114 -0.93 4.13 -24.72
CA ASN A 114 -1.39 4.09 -26.11
C ASN A 114 -2.36 5.25 -26.40
#